data_AF-A0A975M6C7-F1
#
_entry.id   AF-A0A975M6C7-F1
#
_cell.length_a   1.000
_cell.length_b   1.000
_cell.length_c   1.000
_cell.angle_alpha   90.00
_cell.angle_beta   90.00
_cell.angle_gamma   90.00
#
_symmetry.space_group_name_H-M   'P 1'
#
loop_
_entity.id
_entity.type
_entity.pdbx_description
1 polymer ?
#
loop_
_entity_poly.entity_id
_entity_poly.type
_entity_poly.pdbx_seq_one_letter_code
_entity_poly.pdbx_strand_id
1 'polypeptide(L)'
;MRAVTLFVLPGIGEITPGTDVAAVILAAAGSAPDAALQPGDILAVTSKIVSKAEGRQVLAADREQAITDETVRVVASRKHAGGVTRIVENKLGIVAAAAGVDNSNTPADTVLLLPVDPDASARALCARLRRELGFDVGVIITDTLGRAWREGQTDAAIGAAGIEVLTDLRGTPDSFGQEMRATMTAVADEIAAAADLVKGKTSQCPVAVLRGLPELVLPGGTGAEPVPGRAERAEPVPGRADAGARSLIRPAAQDLFRQGSAEAWRDGYAAACRDAGLPVPVFQEDEPS
;
A
#
# COMPACT_ATOMS: atom_id res chain seq x y z
N MET A 1 -1.24 -30.43 1.56
CA MET A 1 -2.23 -29.34 1.42
C MET A 1 -1.49 -28.05 1.75
N ARG A 2 -1.60 -27.01 0.91
CA ARG A 2 -1.06 -25.68 1.20
C ARG A 2 -2.27 -24.81 1.53
N ALA A 3 -2.30 -24.25 2.73
CA ALA A 3 -3.44 -23.53 3.26
C ALA A 3 -2.96 -22.27 3.98
N VAL A 4 -3.79 -21.24 3.96
CA VAL A 4 -3.57 -20.00 4.72
C VAL A 4 -4.75 -19.76 5.64
N THR A 5 -4.47 -19.15 6.78
CA THR A 5 -5.50 -18.65 7.70
C THR A 5 -5.38 -17.15 7.79
N LEU A 6 -6.51 -16.44 7.65
CA LEU A 6 -6.60 -15.02 7.90
C LEU A 6 -7.53 -14.75 9.07
N PHE A 7 -7.08 -13.91 10.01
CA PHE A 7 -7.86 -13.51 11.17
C PHE A 7 -7.48 -12.09 11.59
N VAL A 8 -8.35 -11.44 12.36
CA VAL A 8 -8.12 -10.08 12.89
C VAL A 8 -7.60 -10.13 14.32
N LEU A 9 -6.89 -9.07 14.74
CA LEU A 9 -6.60 -8.83 16.16
C LEU A 9 -7.68 -7.90 16.75
N PRO A 10 -8.62 -8.43 17.54
CA PRO A 10 -9.67 -7.62 18.14
C PRO A 10 -9.14 -6.77 19.31
N GLY A 11 -9.95 -5.84 19.80
CA GLY A 11 -9.65 -5.08 21.03
C GLY A 11 -8.68 -3.91 20.85
N ILE A 12 -8.28 -3.60 19.61
CA ILE A 12 -7.54 -2.36 19.31
C ILE A 12 -8.52 -1.19 19.33
N GLY A 13 -8.37 -0.31 20.32
CA GLY A 13 -9.19 0.90 20.48
C GLY A 13 -8.81 2.04 19.54
N GLU A 14 -9.38 3.22 19.81
CA GLU A 14 -9.06 4.45 19.07
C GLU A 14 -7.60 4.86 19.30
N ILE A 15 -6.92 5.25 18.22
CA ILE A 15 -5.50 5.61 18.23
C ILE A 15 -5.35 7.13 18.22
N THR A 16 -4.51 7.65 19.11
CA THR A 16 -4.22 9.08 19.21
C THR A 16 -2.76 9.38 18.82
N PRO A 17 -2.43 10.64 18.51
CA PRO A 17 -1.05 11.03 18.22
C PRO A 17 -0.08 10.60 19.32
N GLY A 18 1.04 9.99 18.92
CA GLY A 18 2.07 9.47 19.82
C GLY A 18 1.81 8.06 20.38
N THR A 19 0.69 7.41 20.02
CA THR A 19 0.43 6.03 20.44
C THR A 19 1.49 5.06 19.91
N ASP A 20 2.03 4.21 20.78
CA ASP A 20 2.89 3.10 20.38
C ASP A 20 2.05 1.98 19.74
N VAL A 21 1.94 2.01 18.41
CA VAL A 21 1.19 1.03 17.62
C VAL A 21 1.69 -0.40 17.85
N ALA A 22 2.99 -0.61 18.04
CA ALA A 22 3.53 -1.94 18.28
C ALA A 22 3.08 -2.50 19.62
N ALA A 23 3.14 -1.68 20.68
CA ALA A 23 2.66 -2.06 22.01
C ALA A 23 1.16 -2.40 21.99
N VAL A 24 0.35 -1.63 21.26
CA VAL A 24 -1.10 -1.90 21.11
C VAL A 24 -1.34 -3.24 20.39
N ILE A 25 -0.60 -3.52 19.30
CA ILE A 25 -0.70 -4.79 18.57
C ILE A 25 -0.32 -5.98 19.46
N LEU A 26 0.79 -5.86 20.21
CA LEU A 26 1.25 -6.91 21.12
C LEU A 26 0.23 -7.17 22.25
N ALA A 27 -0.34 -6.11 22.81
CA ALA A 27 -1.39 -6.24 23.84
C ALA A 27 -2.65 -6.93 23.28
N ALA A 28 -3.08 -6.56 22.07
CA ALA A 28 -4.23 -7.19 21.40
C ALA A 28 -3.97 -8.69 21.12
N ALA A 29 -2.79 -9.02 20.59
CA ALA A 29 -2.38 -10.40 20.35
C ALA A 29 -2.30 -11.23 21.65
N GLY A 30 -1.77 -10.66 22.73
CA GLY A 30 -1.69 -11.33 24.03
C GLY A 30 -3.05 -11.55 24.72
N SER A 31 -4.06 -10.73 24.39
CA SER A 31 -5.40 -10.83 24.97
C SER A 31 -6.31 -11.83 24.26
N ALA A 32 -5.87 -12.38 23.13
CA ALA A 32 -6.62 -13.33 22.32
C ALA A 32 -5.78 -14.61 22.12
N PRO A 33 -5.88 -15.61 23.03
CA PRO A 33 -5.03 -16.80 23.01
C PRO A 33 -5.05 -17.57 21.68
N ASP A 34 -6.22 -17.63 21.04
CA ASP A 34 -6.40 -18.29 19.73
C ASP A 34 -5.81 -17.49 18.56
N ALA A 35 -5.46 -16.23 18.78
CA ALA A 35 -4.86 -15.30 17.82
C ALA A 35 -3.40 -14.93 18.19
N ALA A 36 -2.76 -15.70 19.08
CA ALA A 36 -1.36 -15.51 19.42
C ALA A 36 -0.49 -15.56 18.16
N LEU A 37 0.41 -14.58 18.01
CA LEU A 37 1.32 -14.47 16.88
C LEU A 37 2.34 -15.62 16.89
N GLN A 38 2.73 -16.07 15.69
CA GLN A 38 3.64 -17.18 15.46
C GLN A 38 4.77 -16.79 14.50
N PRO A 39 5.92 -17.48 14.53
CA PRO A 39 6.98 -17.29 13.55
C PRO A 39 6.45 -17.41 12.11
N GLY A 40 6.79 -16.44 11.26
CA GLY A 40 6.35 -16.42 9.87
C GLY A 40 4.97 -15.82 9.63
N ASP A 41 4.29 -15.34 10.67
CA ASP A 41 3.07 -14.55 10.50
C ASP A 41 3.34 -13.23 9.80
N ILE A 42 2.37 -12.75 9.02
CA ILE A 42 2.41 -11.48 8.31
C ILE A 42 1.27 -10.60 8.79
N LEU A 43 1.59 -9.44 9.33
CA LEU A 43 0.61 -8.48 9.85
C LEU A 43 0.29 -7.43 8.79
N ALA A 44 -0.96 -7.38 8.35
CA ALA A 44 -1.50 -6.33 7.50
C ALA A 44 -2.18 -5.27 8.39
N VAL A 45 -1.57 -4.09 8.45
CA VAL A 45 -1.92 -2.99 9.34
C VAL A 45 -2.46 -1.83 8.50
N THR A 46 -3.67 -1.33 8.78
CA THR A 46 -4.19 -0.18 8.04
C THR A 46 -3.35 1.08 8.26
N SER A 47 -3.15 1.84 7.18
CA SER A 47 -2.58 3.19 7.15
C SER A 47 -3.17 4.08 8.24
N LYS A 48 -4.47 3.98 8.53
CA LYS A 48 -5.18 4.88 9.44
C LYS A 48 -4.60 4.91 10.85
N ILE A 49 -4.28 3.75 11.43
CA ILE A 49 -3.73 3.73 12.80
C ILE A 49 -2.29 4.24 12.84
N VAL A 50 -1.54 4.01 11.76
CA VAL A 50 -0.17 4.51 11.62
C VAL A 50 -0.20 6.04 11.46
N SER A 51 -1.02 6.56 10.55
CA SER A 51 -1.26 7.99 10.36
C SER A 51 -1.71 8.69 11.64
N LYS A 52 -2.65 8.11 12.39
CA LYS A 52 -3.12 8.69 13.66
C LYS A 52 -1.99 8.75 14.69
N ALA A 53 -1.24 7.66 14.87
CA ALA A 53 -0.10 7.61 15.77
C ALA A 53 1.00 8.60 15.38
N GLU A 54 1.23 8.81 14.09
CA GLU A 54 2.20 9.78 13.56
C GLU A 54 1.70 11.23 13.53
N GLY A 55 0.50 11.50 14.05
CA GLY A 55 -0.05 12.86 14.08
C GLY A 55 -0.40 13.43 12.71
N ARG A 56 -0.75 12.55 11.75
CA ARG A 56 -1.14 12.93 10.38
C ARG A 56 -2.59 13.38 10.26
N GLN A 57 -3.30 13.51 11.38
CA GLN A 57 -4.61 14.15 11.42
C GLN A 57 -4.41 15.66 11.46
N VAL A 58 -4.87 16.36 10.43
CA VAL A 58 -4.67 17.80 10.28
C VAL A 58 -6.01 18.51 10.18
N LEU A 59 -6.05 19.75 10.70
CA LEU A 59 -7.19 20.63 10.49
C LEU A 59 -7.24 21.03 9.02
N ALA A 60 -8.37 20.79 8.37
CA ALA A 60 -8.61 21.15 6.99
C ALA A 60 -10.06 21.61 6.86
N ALA A 61 -10.25 22.94 6.84
CA ALA A 61 -11.54 23.55 6.56
C ALA A 61 -12.01 23.25 5.13
N ASP A 62 -11.06 23.05 4.21
CA ASP A 62 -11.32 22.57 2.85
C ASP A 62 -10.50 21.31 2.58
N ARG A 63 -11.22 20.19 2.40
CA ARG A 63 -10.63 18.90 2.03
C ARG A 63 -9.94 18.97 0.66
N GLU A 64 -10.47 19.74 -0.28
CA GLU A 64 -9.88 19.83 -1.62
C GLU A 64 -8.53 20.54 -1.60
N GLN A 65 -8.32 21.48 -0.67
CA GLN A 65 -7.00 22.07 -0.42
C GLN A 65 -6.02 21.02 0.10
N ALA A 66 -6.41 20.21 1.10
CA ALA A 66 -5.54 19.16 1.62
C ALA A 66 -5.16 18.12 0.55
N ILE A 67 -6.10 17.76 -0.34
CA ILE A 67 -5.80 16.91 -1.50
C ILE A 67 -4.78 17.58 -2.42
N THR A 68 -4.96 18.88 -2.70
CA THR A 68 -4.06 19.64 -3.57
C THR A 68 -2.66 19.72 -2.97
N ASP A 69 -2.54 19.94 -1.66
CA ASP A 69 -1.26 20.00 -0.96
C ASP A 69 -0.51 18.67 -0.96
N GLU A 70 -1.23 17.54 -1.03
CA GLU A 70 -0.66 16.19 -1.15
C GLU A 70 -0.51 15.70 -2.60
N THR A 71 -0.96 16.49 -3.57
CA THR A 71 -0.89 16.16 -5.01
C THR A 71 0.45 16.61 -5.59
N VAL A 72 1.15 15.69 -6.25
CA VAL A 72 2.31 16.00 -7.11
C VAL A 72 1.84 16.40 -8.50
N ARG A 73 0.87 15.67 -9.05
CA ARG A 73 0.23 16.00 -10.33
C ARG A 73 -1.15 15.36 -10.45
N VAL A 74 -2.00 15.97 -11.27
CA VAL A 74 -3.31 15.40 -11.62
C VAL A 74 -3.15 14.43 -12.79
N VAL A 75 -3.66 13.21 -12.63
CA VAL A 75 -3.67 12.17 -13.66
C VAL A 75 -4.98 12.18 -14.43
N ALA A 76 -6.11 12.30 -13.73
CA ALA A 76 -7.41 12.42 -14.37
C ALA A 76 -8.34 13.22 -13.47
N SER A 77 -9.26 13.95 -14.08
CA SER A 77 -10.33 14.66 -13.37
C SER A 77 -11.64 14.41 -14.07
N ARG A 78 -12.72 14.21 -13.31
CA ARG A 78 -14.05 14.08 -13.86
C ARG A 78 -15.07 14.77 -12.96
N LYS A 79 -15.79 15.72 -13.54
CA LYS A 79 -16.97 16.34 -12.90
C LYS A 79 -18.16 15.40 -13.00
N HIS A 80 -18.92 15.31 -11.92
CA HIS A 80 -20.18 14.57 -11.82
C HIS A 80 -21.14 15.32 -10.89
N ALA A 81 -22.36 14.80 -10.75
CA ALA A 81 -23.41 15.47 -9.96
C ALA A 81 -23.01 15.67 -8.47
N GLY A 82 -22.15 14.81 -7.93
CA GLY A 82 -21.65 14.87 -6.56
C GLY A 82 -20.33 15.61 -6.37
N GLY A 83 -19.82 16.31 -7.39
CA GLY A 83 -18.58 17.09 -7.31
C GLY A 83 -17.55 16.71 -8.37
N VAL A 84 -16.27 16.87 -8.03
CA VAL A 84 -15.15 16.53 -8.93
C VAL A 84 -14.35 15.40 -8.32
N THR A 85 -14.19 14.31 -9.06
CA THR A 85 -13.26 13.24 -8.69
C THR A 85 -11.92 13.50 -9.37
N ARG A 86 -10.85 13.59 -8.58
CA ARG A 86 -9.48 13.70 -9.08
C ARG A 86 -8.72 12.41 -8.78
N ILE A 87 -8.15 11.80 -9.82
CA ILE A 87 -7.09 10.81 -9.71
C ILE A 87 -5.78 11.58 -9.82
N VAL A 88 -4.91 11.41 -8.82
CA VAL A 88 -3.67 12.17 -8.70
C VAL A 88 -2.53 11.24 -8.34
N GLU A 89 -1.32 11.63 -8.68
CA GLU A 89 -0.12 11.09 -8.07
C GLU A 89 0.15 11.87 -6.78
N ASN A 90 0.28 11.16 -5.65
CA ASN A 90 0.62 11.79 -4.37
C ASN A 90 2.14 11.80 -4.13
N LYS A 91 2.59 12.39 -3.01
CA LYS A 91 4.01 12.47 -2.64
C LYS A 91 4.70 11.11 -2.41
N LEU A 92 3.93 10.03 -2.25
CA LEU A 92 4.44 8.66 -2.15
C LEU A 92 4.62 8.02 -3.53
N GLY A 93 4.17 8.66 -4.61
CA GLY A 93 4.13 8.11 -5.96
C GLY A 93 2.89 7.25 -6.25
N ILE A 94 1.94 7.17 -5.32
CA ILE A 94 0.71 6.39 -5.49
C ILE A 94 -0.25 7.18 -6.38
N VAL A 95 -0.75 6.52 -7.43
CA VAL A 95 -1.77 7.07 -8.32
C VAL A 95 -3.16 6.59 -7.88
N ALA A 96 -3.90 7.46 -7.20
CA ALA A 96 -5.20 7.12 -6.61
C ALA A 96 -6.13 8.34 -6.53
N ALA A 97 -7.38 8.10 -6.14
CA ALA A 97 -8.32 9.18 -5.87
C ALA A 97 -7.89 9.97 -4.63
N ALA A 98 -8.06 11.29 -4.68
CA ALA A 98 -7.93 12.19 -3.52
C ALA A 98 -6.57 12.12 -2.77
N ALA A 99 -5.48 11.73 -3.43
CA ALA A 99 -4.13 11.63 -2.86
C ALA A 99 -3.97 10.71 -1.63
N GLY A 100 -4.97 9.88 -1.30
CA GLY A 100 -5.03 9.12 -0.05
C GLY A 100 -5.48 9.96 1.16
N VAL A 101 -6.03 11.16 0.94
CA VAL A 101 -6.64 11.99 1.97
C VAL A 101 -8.01 11.44 2.34
N ASP A 102 -8.14 11.03 3.60
CA ASP A 102 -9.35 10.43 4.16
C ASP A 102 -10.02 11.42 5.14
N ASN A 103 -11.35 11.47 5.13
CA ASN A 103 -12.17 12.20 6.09
C ASN A 103 -13.22 11.29 6.76
N SER A 104 -13.15 9.99 6.51
CA SER A 104 -13.98 9.01 7.17
C SER A 104 -13.44 8.72 8.57
N ASN A 105 -14.33 8.64 9.56
CA ASN A 105 -13.98 8.34 10.95
C ASN A 105 -12.94 9.30 11.57
N THR A 106 -12.99 10.57 11.17
CA THR A 106 -12.22 11.68 11.77
C THR A 106 -13.18 12.69 12.42
N PRO A 107 -12.74 13.46 13.44
CA PRO A 107 -13.49 14.61 13.95
C PRO A 107 -13.85 15.61 12.85
N ALA A 108 -14.87 16.45 13.10
CA ALA A 108 -15.25 17.52 12.18
C ALA A 108 -14.05 18.43 11.83
N ASP A 109 -14.02 18.91 10.59
CA ASP A 109 -12.99 19.80 10.05
C ASP A 109 -11.56 19.25 10.11
N THR A 110 -11.43 17.92 10.18
CA THR A 110 -10.13 17.24 10.10
C THR A 110 -10.10 16.22 8.98
N VAL A 111 -8.93 16.08 8.39
CA VAL A 111 -8.61 15.00 7.45
C VAL A 111 -7.43 14.20 7.98
N LEU A 112 -7.34 12.94 7.58
CA LEU A 112 -6.22 12.07 7.84
C LEU A 112 -5.40 11.93 6.56
N LEU A 113 -4.14 12.36 6.64
CA LEU A 113 -3.18 12.17 5.57
C LEU A 113 -2.49 10.80 5.73
N LEU A 114 -1.95 10.26 4.65
CA LEU A 114 -1.11 9.06 4.72
C LEU A 114 0.17 9.29 5.55
N PRO A 115 0.81 8.22 6.07
CA PRO A 115 2.13 8.31 6.68
C PRO A 115 3.12 8.95 5.70
N VAL A 116 4.07 9.74 6.21
CA VAL A 116 5.04 10.43 5.35
C VAL A 116 5.98 9.45 4.64
N ASP A 117 6.36 8.37 5.34
CA ASP A 117 7.13 7.26 4.78
C ASP A 117 6.61 5.93 5.35
N PRO A 118 5.55 5.35 4.77
CA PRO A 118 4.95 4.12 5.29
C PRO A 118 5.95 2.94 5.30
N ASP A 119 6.93 2.90 4.40
CA ASP A 119 7.98 1.87 4.45
C ASP A 119 8.86 2.04 5.69
N ALA A 120 9.20 3.26 6.10
CA ALA A 120 9.92 3.51 7.34
C ALA A 120 9.08 3.13 8.56
N SER A 121 7.79 3.47 8.57
CA SER A 121 6.84 3.07 9.62
C SER A 121 6.73 1.56 9.73
N ALA A 122 6.63 0.86 8.59
CA ALA A 122 6.59 -0.61 8.54
C ALA A 122 7.89 -1.22 9.10
N ARG A 123 9.06 -0.67 8.73
CA ARG A 123 10.36 -1.13 9.26
C ARG A 123 10.47 -0.95 10.77
N ALA A 124 10.08 0.22 11.29
CA ALA A 124 10.10 0.50 12.72
C ALA A 124 9.16 -0.45 13.49
N LEU A 125 7.94 -0.65 12.98
CA LEU A 125 6.96 -1.56 13.55
C LEU A 125 7.46 -3.02 13.51
N CYS A 126 7.95 -3.47 12.37
CA CYS A 126 8.47 -4.83 12.17
C CYS A 126 9.65 -5.12 13.10
N ALA A 127 10.63 -4.21 13.18
CA ALA A 127 11.76 -4.34 14.09
C ALA A 127 11.35 -4.38 15.57
N ARG A 128 10.35 -3.57 15.96
CA ARG A 128 9.81 -3.57 17.32
C ARG A 128 9.10 -4.88 17.63
N LEU A 129 8.21 -5.35 16.77
CA LEU A 129 7.47 -6.61 16.96
C LEU A 129 8.43 -7.79 17.07
N ARG A 130 9.39 -7.92 16.14
CA ARG A 130 10.37 -9.00 16.16
C ARG A 130 11.20 -9.03 17.44
N ARG A 131 11.61 -7.86 17.94
CA ARG A 131 12.36 -7.76 19.20
C ARG A 131 11.56 -8.27 20.40
N GLU A 132 10.28 -7.89 20.49
CA GLU A 132 9.44 -8.26 21.64
C GLU A 132 8.93 -9.71 21.55
N LEU A 133 8.71 -10.23 20.33
CA LEU A 133 8.25 -11.60 20.09
C LEU A 133 9.38 -12.64 20.11
N GLY A 134 10.62 -12.24 19.79
CA GLY A 134 11.77 -13.14 19.69
C GLY A 134 11.81 -14.00 18.42
N PHE A 135 10.94 -13.73 17.45
CA PHE A 135 10.90 -14.44 16.16
C PHE A 135 10.53 -13.50 15.00
N ASP A 136 10.77 -13.95 13.78
CA ASP A 136 10.52 -13.17 12.57
C ASP A 136 9.03 -13.15 12.17
N VAL A 137 8.52 -11.95 11.89
CA VAL A 137 7.19 -11.67 11.30
C VAL A 137 7.33 -10.67 10.16
N GLY A 138 6.40 -10.68 9.20
CA GLY A 138 6.29 -9.65 8.16
C GLY A 138 5.30 -8.55 8.56
N VAL A 139 5.52 -7.33 8.07
CA VAL A 139 4.56 -6.21 8.24
C VAL A 139 4.26 -5.60 6.89
N ILE A 140 2.97 -5.40 6.60
CA ILE A 140 2.47 -4.63 5.46
C ILE A 140 1.56 -3.54 6.01
N ILE A 141 1.81 -2.29 5.64
CA ILE A 141 0.88 -1.19 5.84
C ILE A 141 -0.03 -1.10 4.62
N THR A 142 -1.35 -1.15 4.84
CA THR A 142 -2.35 -1.19 3.77
C THR A 142 -3.22 0.05 3.73
N ASP A 143 -3.61 0.46 2.53
CA ASP A 143 -4.62 1.51 2.34
C ASP A 143 -5.62 1.11 1.28
N THR A 144 -6.82 1.67 1.36
CA THR A 144 -7.92 1.31 0.45
C THR A 144 -7.86 2.12 -0.83
N LEU A 145 -7.60 1.45 -1.95
CA LEU A 145 -7.45 2.10 -3.26
C LEU A 145 -8.49 1.60 -4.27
N GLY A 146 -8.88 2.51 -5.17
CA GLY A 146 -9.52 2.12 -6.44
C GLY A 146 -8.50 1.60 -7.44
N ARG A 147 -8.96 1.15 -8.61
CA ARG A 147 -8.08 0.67 -9.69
C ARG A 147 -8.70 0.87 -11.06
N ALA A 148 -7.85 1.04 -12.07
CA ALA A 148 -8.31 1.29 -13.44
C ALA A 148 -9.22 0.16 -13.95
N TRP A 149 -10.24 0.56 -14.71
CA TRP A 149 -11.15 -0.32 -15.47
C TRP A 149 -12.01 -1.29 -14.66
N ARG A 150 -12.06 -1.15 -13.33
CA ARG A 150 -12.90 -1.98 -12.46
C ARG A 150 -13.62 -1.11 -11.43
N GLU A 151 -14.88 -1.44 -11.18
CA GLU A 151 -15.63 -0.85 -10.08
C GLU A 151 -15.25 -1.49 -8.74
N GLY A 152 -15.38 -0.71 -7.67
CA GLY A 152 -15.03 -1.13 -6.31
C GLY A 152 -13.58 -0.81 -5.91
N GLN A 153 -13.32 -0.93 -4.61
CA GLN A 153 -12.01 -0.68 -3.99
C GLN A 153 -11.48 -1.97 -3.36
N THR A 154 -10.18 -2.05 -3.18
CA THR A 154 -9.50 -3.12 -2.41
C THR A 154 -8.31 -2.50 -1.69
N ASP A 155 -7.84 -3.14 -0.62
CA ASP A 155 -6.61 -2.68 0.00
C ASP A 155 -5.39 -3.04 -0.86
N ALA A 156 -4.44 -2.12 -0.90
CA ALA A 156 -3.13 -2.29 -1.50
C ALA A 156 -2.03 -2.00 -0.46
N ALA A 157 -0.83 -2.53 -0.67
CA ALA A 157 0.32 -2.25 0.16
C ALA A 157 0.88 -0.85 -0.15
N ILE A 158 0.98 0.00 0.88
CA ILE A 158 1.61 1.33 0.78
C ILE A 158 2.93 1.41 1.56
N GLY A 159 3.17 0.46 2.47
CA GLY A 159 4.42 0.27 3.20
C GLY A 159 4.65 -1.21 3.48
N ALA A 160 5.89 -1.69 3.52
CA ALA A 160 6.20 -3.07 3.87
C ALA A 160 7.59 -3.22 4.49
N ALA A 161 7.75 -4.20 5.37
CA ALA A 161 9.03 -4.54 5.96
C ALA A 161 9.12 -6.00 6.39
N GLY A 162 10.30 -6.60 6.22
CA GLY A 162 10.55 -7.97 6.67
C GLY A 162 9.77 -9.03 5.89
N ILE A 163 9.33 -8.69 4.67
CA ILE A 163 8.54 -9.55 3.79
C ILE A 163 8.97 -9.36 2.33
N GLU A 164 8.90 -10.42 1.55
CA GLU A 164 9.00 -10.39 0.09
C GLU A 164 7.79 -9.67 -0.52
N VAL A 165 8.03 -8.49 -1.09
CA VAL A 165 6.98 -7.64 -1.66
C VAL A 165 6.60 -8.09 -3.08
N LEU A 166 7.61 -8.51 -3.86
CA LEU A 166 7.48 -8.98 -5.23
C LEU A 166 8.17 -10.34 -5.39
N THR A 167 7.43 -11.35 -5.83
CA THR A 167 8.00 -12.62 -6.29
C THR A 167 8.29 -12.53 -7.77
N ASP A 168 9.57 -12.36 -8.11
CA ASP A 168 10.05 -12.26 -9.47
C ASP A 168 10.40 -13.65 -10.01
N LEU A 169 9.49 -14.22 -10.81
CA LEU A 169 9.68 -15.54 -11.42
C LEU A 169 10.33 -15.43 -12.82
N ARG A 170 10.71 -14.22 -13.27
CA ARG A 170 11.33 -14.06 -14.58
C ARG A 170 12.69 -14.76 -14.63
N GLY A 171 12.97 -15.43 -15.73
CA GLY A 171 14.18 -16.23 -15.89
C GLY A 171 14.12 -17.60 -15.21
N THR A 172 13.04 -17.93 -14.48
CA THR A 172 12.83 -19.27 -13.90
C THR A 172 12.04 -20.17 -14.86
N PRO A 173 12.25 -21.49 -14.84
CA PRO A 173 11.48 -22.43 -15.65
C PRO A 173 10.08 -22.64 -15.08
N ASP A 174 9.08 -22.75 -15.96
CA ASP A 174 7.73 -23.18 -15.62
C ASP A 174 7.63 -24.71 -15.46
N SER A 175 6.42 -25.23 -15.27
CA SER A 175 6.18 -26.68 -15.11
C SER A 175 6.52 -27.52 -16.34
N PHE A 176 6.74 -26.89 -17.50
CA PHE A 176 7.15 -27.53 -18.75
C PHE A 176 8.62 -27.20 -19.11
N GLY A 177 9.36 -26.55 -18.21
CA GLY A 177 10.76 -26.16 -18.44
C GLY A 177 10.94 -24.91 -19.30
N GLN A 178 9.87 -24.20 -19.64
CA GLN A 178 9.96 -22.95 -20.42
C GLN A 178 10.30 -21.77 -19.52
N GLU A 179 11.18 -20.90 -19.97
CA GLU A 179 11.55 -19.71 -19.21
C GLU A 179 10.38 -18.71 -19.11
N MET A 180 10.01 -18.35 -17.89
CA MET A 180 8.99 -17.35 -17.61
C MET A 180 9.57 -15.95 -17.89
N ARG A 181 8.90 -15.12 -18.70
CA ARG A 181 9.44 -13.82 -19.16
C ARG A 181 8.82 -12.58 -18.51
N ALA A 182 7.60 -12.66 -18.00
CA ALA A 182 6.84 -11.50 -17.51
C ALA A 182 6.26 -11.69 -16.11
N THR A 183 6.50 -12.82 -15.46
CA THR A 183 5.79 -13.19 -14.25
C THR A 183 6.45 -12.58 -13.02
N MET A 184 5.88 -11.47 -12.55
CA MET A 184 6.15 -10.91 -11.23
C MET A 184 4.84 -10.86 -10.46
N THR A 185 4.80 -11.47 -9.29
CA THR A 185 3.63 -11.44 -8.42
C THR A 185 3.80 -10.36 -7.37
N ALA A 186 2.86 -9.41 -7.29
CA ALA A 186 2.78 -8.40 -6.24
C ALA A 186 2.18 -9.02 -4.96
N VAL A 187 2.95 -9.89 -4.31
CA VAL A 187 2.47 -10.70 -3.18
C VAL A 187 2.00 -9.82 -2.02
N ALA A 188 2.66 -8.69 -1.77
CA ALA A 188 2.18 -7.74 -0.75
C ALA A 188 0.78 -7.18 -1.05
N ASP A 189 0.44 -6.91 -2.32
CA ASP A 189 -0.90 -6.47 -2.71
C ASP A 189 -1.93 -7.61 -2.63
N GLU A 190 -1.55 -8.85 -2.98
CA GLU A 190 -2.41 -10.02 -2.80
C GLU A 190 -2.78 -10.21 -1.32
N ILE A 191 -1.80 -10.07 -0.42
CA ILE A 191 -2.00 -10.16 1.02
C ILE A 191 -2.84 -8.99 1.54
N ALA A 192 -2.55 -7.76 1.09
CA ALA A 192 -3.30 -6.58 1.49
C ALA A 192 -4.78 -6.71 1.11
N ALA A 193 -5.06 -7.12 -0.13
CA ALA A 193 -6.41 -7.35 -0.62
C ALA A 193 -7.13 -8.46 0.16
N ALA A 194 -6.46 -9.57 0.45
CA ALA A 194 -7.04 -10.67 1.24
C ALA A 194 -7.31 -10.24 2.69
N ALA A 195 -6.41 -9.48 3.30
CA ALA A 195 -6.56 -8.94 4.66
C ALA A 195 -7.80 -8.05 4.79
N ASP A 196 -8.16 -7.31 3.75
CA ASP A 196 -9.37 -6.47 3.74
C ASP A 196 -10.66 -7.30 3.90
N LEU A 197 -10.69 -8.57 3.48
CA LEU A 197 -11.86 -9.43 3.61
C LEU A 197 -12.22 -9.72 5.07
N VAL A 198 -11.22 -9.84 5.94
CA VAL A 198 -11.42 -10.12 7.37
C VAL A 198 -11.40 -8.87 8.22
N LYS A 199 -10.64 -7.84 7.82
CA LYS A 199 -10.73 -6.51 8.45
C LYS A 199 -12.11 -5.94 8.20
N GLY A 200 -12.55 -5.77 6.95
CA GLY A 200 -13.78 -5.08 6.63
C GLY A 200 -13.74 -3.58 7.02
N LYS A 201 -14.64 -2.78 6.45
CA LYS A 201 -14.58 -1.31 6.57
C LYS A 201 -15.17 -0.76 7.89
N THR A 202 -15.99 -1.55 8.60
CA THR A 202 -16.79 -1.10 9.75
C THR A 202 -16.55 -1.86 11.03
N SER A 203 -15.70 -2.90 11.00
CA SER A 203 -15.46 -3.81 12.13
C SER A 203 -14.56 -3.23 13.23
N GLN A 204 -13.96 -2.05 12.98
CA GLN A 204 -12.92 -1.46 13.82
C GLN A 204 -11.74 -2.40 14.10
N CYS A 205 -11.40 -3.27 13.15
CA CYS A 205 -10.24 -4.17 13.23
C CYS A 205 -9.13 -3.68 12.30
N PRO A 206 -8.18 -2.86 12.80
CA PRO A 206 -7.16 -2.23 11.97
C PRO A 206 -6.01 -3.18 11.59
N VAL A 207 -5.94 -4.36 12.20
CA VAL A 207 -4.86 -5.34 11.98
C VAL A 207 -5.44 -6.71 11.68
N ALA A 208 -5.00 -7.28 10.57
CA ALA A 208 -5.20 -8.68 10.24
C ALA A 208 -3.85 -9.41 10.19
N VAL A 209 -3.89 -10.70 10.49
CA VAL A 209 -2.75 -11.60 10.46
C VAL A 209 -3.01 -12.65 9.39
N LEU A 210 -2.06 -12.79 8.48
CA LEU A 210 -1.99 -13.92 7.56
C LEU A 210 -0.97 -14.93 8.08
N ARG A 211 -1.42 -16.18 8.21
CA ARG A 211 -0.61 -17.32 8.62
C ARG A 211 -0.57 -18.38 7.53
N GLY A 212 0.58 -19.05 7.40
CA GLY A 212 0.75 -20.19 6.49
C GLY A 212 1.57 -19.91 5.23
N LEU A 213 2.22 -18.73 5.14
CA LEU A 213 3.20 -18.40 4.10
C LEU A 213 4.56 -17.93 4.69
N PRO A 214 5.17 -18.72 5.61
CA PRO A 214 6.42 -18.34 6.27
C PRO A 214 7.58 -18.06 5.31
N GLU A 215 7.55 -18.68 4.13
CA GLU A 215 8.52 -18.47 3.06
C GLU A 215 8.68 -17.02 2.59
N LEU A 216 7.65 -16.19 2.76
CA LEU A 216 7.62 -14.80 2.32
C LEU A 216 8.24 -13.88 3.37
N VAL A 217 8.37 -14.33 4.61
CA VAL A 217 8.97 -13.55 5.69
C VAL A 217 10.49 -13.57 5.53
N LEU A 218 11.08 -12.38 5.41
CA LEU A 218 12.52 -12.20 5.28
C LEU A 218 13.19 -12.21 6.66
N PRO A 219 14.32 -12.92 6.84
CA PRO A 219 14.98 -13.03 8.14
C PRO A 219 15.52 -11.69 8.64
N GLY A 220 15.42 -11.45 9.95
CA GLY A 220 15.73 -10.16 10.58
C GLY A 220 17.20 -9.94 10.95
N GLY A 221 18.10 -10.88 10.62
CA GLY A 221 19.54 -10.77 10.84
C GLY A 221 20.01 -10.77 12.30
N THR A 222 19.12 -10.93 13.30
CA THR A 222 19.44 -10.72 14.73
C THR A 222 19.51 -12.00 15.57
N GLY A 223 19.62 -13.19 14.95
CA GLY A 223 19.72 -14.45 15.69
C GLY A 223 18.36 -14.99 16.18
N ALA A 224 17.25 -14.50 15.60
CA ALA A 224 15.94 -15.12 15.75
C ALA A 224 15.96 -16.56 15.21
N GLU A 225 15.21 -17.46 15.85
CA GLU A 225 15.03 -18.82 15.38
C GLU A 225 14.54 -18.82 13.91
N PRO A 226 15.12 -19.65 13.03
CA PRO A 226 14.69 -19.75 11.64
C PRO A 226 13.20 -20.01 11.57
N VAL A 227 12.49 -19.28 10.70
CA VAL A 227 11.06 -19.52 10.49
C VAL A 227 10.86 -20.96 9.96
N PRO A 228 10.17 -21.84 10.71
CA PRO A 228 9.98 -23.23 10.28
C PRO A 228 9.20 -23.32 8.97
N GLY A 229 9.65 -24.17 8.05
CA GLY A 229 8.97 -24.38 6.77
C GLY A 229 9.35 -23.43 5.63
N ARG A 230 10.27 -22.47 5.86
CA ARG A 230 10.91 -21.72 4.77
C ARG A 230 11.79 -22.68 3.96
N ALA A 231 11.28 -23.13 2.81
CA ALA A 231 12.11 -23.80 1.82
C ALA A 231 13.28 -22.89 1.41
N GLU A 232 14.44 -23.46 1.11
CA GLU A 232 15.55 -22.77 0.43
C GLU A 232 15.06 -22.30 -0.95
N ARG A 233 14.33 -21.16 -1.01
CA ARG A 233 14.17 -20.45 -2.27
C ARG A 233 15.54 -19.92 -2.68
N ALA A 234 15.74 -19.78 -3.99
CA ALA A 234 16.89 -19.07 -4.54
C ALA A 234 17.10 -17.76 -3.75
N GLU A 235 18.37 -17.48 -3.44
CA GLU A 235 18.78 -16.27 -2.73
C GLU A 235 18.00 -15.05 -3.23
N PRO A 236 17.50 -14.17 -2.34
CA PRO A 236 16.83 -12.94 -2.75
C PRO A 236 17.71 -12.24 -3.79
N VAL A 237 17.11 -11.76 -4.88
CA VAL A 237 17.86 -11.04 -5.91
C VAL A 237 18.68 -9.94 -5.23
N PRO A 238 20.02 -9.93 -5.35
CA PRO A 238 20.87 -8.96 -4.68
C PRO A 238 20.40 -7.53 -4.96
N GLY A 239 20.20 -6.73 -3.90
CA GLY A 239 19.68 -5.36 -4.00
C GLY A 239 18.16 -5.20 -3.91
N ARG A 240 17.39 -6.29 -3.69
CA ARG A 240 15.93 -6.24 -3.44
C ARG A 240 15.48 -6.69 -2.05
N ALA A 241 16.38 -7.16 -1.20
CA ALA A 241 16.05 -7.49 0.19
C ALA A 241 15.57 -6.21 0.92
N ASP A 242 14.34 -6.25 1.45
CA ASP A 242 13.68 -5.15 2.17
C ASP A 242 13.44 -3.84 1.36
N ALA A 243 13.14 -3.96 0.06
CA ALA A 243 12.87 -2.81 -0.81
C ALA A 243 11.59 -2.00 -0.46
N GLY A 244 10.75 -2.53 0.46
CA GLY A 244 9.48 -1.91 0.84
C GLY A 244 8.41 -1.93 -0.26
N ALA A 245 7.20 -1.46 0.07
CA ALA A 245 6.08 -1.37 -0.86
C ALA A 245 6.33 -0.34 -1.97
N ARG A 246 7.23 0.64 -1.78
CA ARG A 246 7.62 1.57 -2.86
C ARG A 246 8.17 0.86 -4.09
N SER A 247 8.71 -0.35 -3.94
CA SER A 247 9.15 -1.18 -5.08
C SER A 247 8.00 -1.67 -5.98
N LEU A 248 6.75 -1.61 -5.53
CA LEU A 248 5.55 -1.90 -6.33
C LEU A 248 5.21 -0.74 -7.28
N ILE A 249 5.65 0.47 -6.95
CA ILE A 249 5.39 1.66 -7.76
C ILE A 249 6.29 1.60 -8.98
N ARG A 250 5.66 1.58 -10.16
CA ARG A 250 6.38 1.56 -11.43
C ARG A 250 7.18 2.86 -11.59
N PRO A 251 8.47 2.80 -11.93
CA PRO A 251 9.23 3.99 -12.27
C PRO A 251 8.59 4.74 -13.45
N ALA A 252 8.57 6.07 -13.39
CA ALA A 252 7.94 6.90 -14.42
C ALA A 252 8.45 6.61 -15.85
N ALA A 253 9.72 6.24 -16.01
CA ALA A 253 10.30 5.89 -17.31
C ALA A 253 9.73 4.60 -17.92
N GLN A 254 9.12 3.74 -17.12
CA GLN A 254 8.54 2.46 -17.54
C GLN A 254 7.01 2.51 -17.60
N ASP A 255 6.39 3.60 -17.13
CA ASP A 255 4.95 3.71 -17.04
C ASP A 255 4.31 4.10 -18.37
N LEU A 256 3.67 3.10 -19.00
CA LEU A 256 2.92 3.28 -20.24
C LEU A 256 1.69 4.19 -20.07
N PHE A 257 1.23 4.41 -18.83
CA PHE A 257 0.13 5.32 -18.50
C PHE A 257 0.63 6.56 -17.75
N ARG A 258 1.90 6.94 -17.95
CA ARG A 258 2.51 8.08 -17.26
C ARG A 258 1.71 9.36 -17.48
N GLN A 259 1.26 9.60 -18.70
CA GLN A 259 0.51 10.80 -19.04
C GLN A 259 -0.91 10.73 -18.49
N GLY A 260 -1.36 11.81 -17.85
CA GLY A 260 -2.76 11.96 -17.48
C GLY A 260 -3.68 12.04 -18.68
N SER A 261 -5.00 11.86 -18.48
CA SER A 261 -5.98 11.87 -19.58
C SER A 261 -5.99 13.20 -20.34
N ALA A 262 -5.91 14.32 -19.62
CA ALA A 262 -5.85 15.66 -20.21
C ALA A 262 -4.51 15.92 -20.92
N GLU A 263 -3.39 15.45 -20.35
CA GLU A 263 -2.07 15.56 -20.98
C GLU A 263 -2.03 14.79 -22.30
N ALA A 264 -2.46 13.53 -22.30
CA ALA A 264 -2.50 12.68 -23.49
C ALA A 264 -3.41 13.25 -24.58
N TRP A 265 -4.57 13.82 -24.20
CA TRP A 265 -5.46 14.48 -25.16
C TRP A 265 -4.82 15.72 -25.78
N ARG A 266 -4.22 16.59 -24.96
CA ARG A 266 -3.54 17.81 -25.44
C ARG A 266 -2.37 17.49 -26.37
N ASP A 267 -1.55 16.50 -26.03
CA ASP A 267 -0.43 16.08 -26.85
C ASP A 267 -0.89 15.52 -28.19
N GLY A 268 -1.94 14.69 -28.19
CA GLY A 268 -2.57 14.16 -29.40
C GLY A 268 -3.16 15.26 -30.27
N TYR A 269 -3.88 16.21 -29.67
CA TYR A 269 -4.44 17.36 -30.38
C TYR A 269 -3.34 18.23 -31.00
N ALA A 270 -2.30 18.54 -30.24
CA ALA A 270 -1.17 19.33 -30.71
C ALA A 270 -0.41 18.64 -31.85
N ALA A 271 -0.25 17.31 -31.80
CA ALA A 271 0.33 16.54 -32.89
C ALA A 271 -0.53 16.65 -34.17
N ALA A 272 -1.85 16.47 -34.06
CA ALA A 272 -2.76 16.61 -35.19
C ALA A 272 -2.73 18.03 -35.80
N CYS A 273 -2.66 19.08 -34.98
CA CYS A 273 -2.50 20.45 -35.47
C CYS A 273 -1.20 20.63 -36.27
N ARG A 274 -0.07 20.11 -35.77
CA ARG A 274 1.21 20.18 -36.48
C ARG A 274 1.17 19.47 -37.83
N ASP A 275 0.59 18.28 -37.88
CA ASP A 275 0.45 17.50 -39.12
C ASP A 275 -0.46 18.19 -40.14
N ALA A 276 -1.48 18.90 -39.67
CA ALA A 276 -2.39 19.67 -40.51
C ALA A 276 -1.88 21.08 -40.87
N GLY A 277 -0.72 21.51 -40.35
CA GLY A 277 -0.21 22.87 -40.53
C GLY A 277 -1.06 23.96 -39.83
N LEU A 278 -1.81 23.58 -38.81
CA LEU A 278 -2.67 24.47 -38.02
C LEU A 278 -1.93 25.00 -36.79
N PRO A 279 -2.28 26.20 -36.29
CA PRO A 279 -1.74 26.71 -35.04
C PRO A 279 -2.14 25.79 -33.87
N VAL A 280 -1.18 25.51 -32.97
CA VAL A 280 -1.43 24.74 -31.75
C VAL A 280 -2.00 25.70 -30.69
N PRO A 281 -3.22 25.45 -30.17
CA PRO A 281 -3.79 26.29 -29.12
C PRO A 281 -3.02 26.13 -27.81
N VAL A 282 -2.97 27.21 -27.02
CA VAL A 282 -2.49 27.18 -25.63
C VAL A 282 -3.66 26.78 -24.75
N PHE A 283 -3.62 25.58 -24.19
CA PHE A 283 -4.62 25.10 -23.24
C PHE A 283 -4.33 25.67 -21.85
N GLN A 284 -5.32 26.24 -21.17
CA GLN A 284 -5.20 26.60 -19.76
C GLN A 284 -5.17 25.34 -18.90
N GLU A 285 -4.45 25.35 -17.77
CA GLU A 285 -4.23 24.17 -16.91
C GLU A 285 -5.53 23.54 -16.37
N ASP A 286 -6.62 24.32 -16.32
CA ASP A 286 -7.91 23.93 -15.74
C ASP A 286 -9.03 23.66 -16.76
N GLU A 287 -8.78 23.67 -18.07
CA GLU A 287 -9.84 23.31 -19.03
C GLU A 287 -10.09 21.79 -19.02
N PRO A 288 -11.27 21.33 -18.60
CA PRO A 288 -11.58 19.91 -18.63
C PRO A 288 -11.75 19.43 -20.07
N SER A 289 -11.16 18.28 -20.39
CA SER A 289 -11.49 17.48 -21.57
C SER A 289 -12.90 16.90 -21.48
#